data_AF-A0A8S3R8G1-F1
#
_entry.id   AF-A0A8S3R8G1-F1
#
_cell.length_a   1.000
_cell.length_b   1.000
_cell.length_c   1.000
_cell.angle_alpha   90.00
_cell.angle_beta   90.00
_cell.angle_gamma   90.00
#
_symmetry.space_group_name_H-M   'P 1'
#
loop_
_entity.id
_entity.type
_entity.pdbx_description
1 polymer ?
#
loop_
_entity_poly.entity_id
_entity_poly.type
_entity_poly.pdbx_seq_one_letter_code
_entity_poly.pdbx_strand_id
1 'polypeptide(L)'
;MAPAQTRIAEPRARSLSPPPVERLRKFRHIGYAAWFIASLKKLAEKNQGNRPSSVFLFGIILKEIVAALHRIYLNPSGNIYPVLADIISPKAYDLTNLLRGRTNERETQVMIQELQYVVENLVYHMTEIMPSTGVLGTHRKSAVYELIKDGKRFPDGYFWQVELDRLQFTENGRTASVGDLLYEGFLLIVGIYISRSLITTLLMKPVDYGLSSQQLSDIAERNLKILATTLLYLVRRVSGSRGRAMMPMPSEISKYLYTDEEMRPVYGKMAKSFNYAEGLLREWGQEYMKRLRAAPVPN
;
A
#
# COMPACT_ATOMS: atom_id res chain seq x y z
N MET A 1 1.88 0.66 106.37
CA MET A 1 0.42 0.64 106.54
C MET A 1 -0.18 1.39 105.35
N ALA A 2 -1.06 0.69 104.60
CA ALA A 2 -1.89 1.14 103.48
C ALA A 2 -1.19 1.59 102.16
N PRO A 3 -1.82 1.45 100.97
CA PRO A 3 -2.93 0.56 100.61
C PRO A 3 -2.82 -0.14 99.22
N ALA A 4 -3.60 -1.23 99.13
CA ALA A 4 -4.32 -1.78 97.98
C ALA A 4 -3.85 -1.47 96.54
N GLN A 5 -3.23 -2.46 95.88
CA GLN A 5 -3.30 -2.56 94.42
C GLN A 5 -4.66 -3.13 94.03
N THR A 6 -5.53 -2.25 93.54
CA THR A 6 -6.81 -2.55 92.91
C THR A 6 -6.55 -3.38 91.66
N ARG A 7 -6.98 -4.65 91.64
CA ARG A 7 -7.10 -5.41 90.38
C ARG A 7 -8.22 -4.77 89.56
N ILE A 8 -7.84 -3.92 88.60
CA ILE A 8 -8.75 -3.45 87.55
C ILE A 8 -9.03 -4.67 86.67
N ALA A 9 -10.31 -5.05 86.57
CA ALA A 9 -10.75 -6.05 85.62
C ALA A 9 -10.49 -5.53 84.20
N GLU A 10 -9.62 -6.20 83.44
CA GLU A 10 -9.52 -5.96 82.01
C GLU A 10 -10.87 -6.32 81.35
N PRO A 11 -11.45 -5.42 80.53
CA PRO A 11 -12.64 -5.74 79.79
C PRO A 11 -12.30 -6.81 78.76
N ARG A 12 -13.07 -7.91 78.75
CA ARG A 12 -13.04 -8.91 77.66
C ARG A 12 -13.02 -8.17 76.32
N ALA A 13 -11.91 -8.25 75.60
CA ALA A 13 -11.84 -7.79 74.22
C ALA A 13 -12.93 -8.56 73.46
N ARG A 14 -14.01 -7.87 73.09
CA ARG A 14 -14.93 -8.36 72.07
C ARG A 14 -14.07 -8.63 70.85
N SER A 15 -14.00 -9.87 70.40
CA SER A 15 -13.44 -10.20 69.10
C SER A 15 -14.27 -9.44 68.06
N LEU A 16 -13.73 -8.30 67.61
CA LEU A 16 -14.16 -7.69 66.37
C LEU A 16 -13.80 -8.71 65.29
N SER A 17 -14.80 -9.47 64.84
CA SER A 17 -14.69 -10.23 63.62
C SER A 17 -14.18 -9.28 62.52
N PRO A 18 -13.16 -9.67 61.76
CA PRO A 18 -12.65 -8.83 60.70
C PRO A 18 -13.81 -8.49 59.74
N PRO A 19 -13.90 -7.24 59.24
CA PRO A 19 -14.97 -6.87 58.36
C PRO A 19 -14.95 -7.78 57.11
N PRO A 20 -16.11 -8.13 56.56
CA PRO A 20 -16.19 -9.09 55.47
C PRO A 20 -15.34 -8.61 54.29
N VAL A 21 -14.46 -9.51 53.83
CA VAL A 21 -13.37 -9.32 52.85
C VAL A 21 -13.84 -8.70 51.52
N GLU A 22 -15.15 -8.68 51.26
CA GLU A 22 -15.76 -8.10 50.06
C GLU A 22 -15.76 -6.57 50.00
N ARG A 23 -15.96 -5.87 51.13
CA ARG A 23 -16.01 -4.39 51.11
C ARG A 23 -14.62 -3.78 50.87
N LEU A 24 -13.57 -4.37 51.46
CA LEU A 24 -12.17 -3.96 51.24
C LEU A 24 -11.67 -4.24 49.81
N ARG A 25 -12.15 -5.31 49.15
CA ARG A 25 -11.87 -5.57 47.73
C ARG A 25 -12.49 -4.49 46.83
N LYS A 26 -13.76 -4.11 47.07
CA LYS A 26 -14.45 -3.08 46.27
C LYS A 26 -13.75 -1.71 46.36
N PHE A 27 -13.30 -1.30 47.56
CA PHE A 27 -12.54 -0.05 47.71
C PHE A 27 -11.16 -0.09 47.02
N ARG A 28 -10.47 -1.24 47.02
CA ARG A 28 -9.21 -1.41 46.28
C ARG A 28 -9.41 -1.31 44.77
N HIS A 29 -10.47 -1.91 44.22
CA HIS A 29 -10.77 -1.80 42.78
C HIS A 29 -11.10 -0.36 42.36
N ILE A 30 -11.82 0.39 43.19
CA ILE A 30 -12.08 1.82 42.95
C ILE A 30 -10.79 2.64 43.04
N GLY A 31 -9.93 2.33 44.02
CA GLY A 31 -8.60 2.96 44.13
C GLY A 31 -7.69 2.66 42.94
N TYR A 32 -7.66 1.42 42.44
CA TYR A 32 -6.92 1.03 41.24
C TYR A 32 -7.51 1.69 39.98
N ALA A 33 -8.83 1.79 39.87
CA ALA A 33 -9.48 2.48 38.75
C ALA A 33 -9.19 3.98 38.75
N ALA A 34 -9.25 4.64 39.92
CA ALA A 34 -8.91 6.05 40.06
C ALA A 34 -7.42 6.30 39.77
N TRP A 35 -6.52 5.44 40.26
CA TRP A 35 -5.10 5.50 39.97
C TRP A 35 -4.80 5.22 38.49
N PHE A 36 -5.51 4.29 37.86
CA PHE A 36 -5.39 3.99 36.44
C PHE A 36 -5.89 5.15 35.57
N ILE A 37 -7.02 5.77 35.92
CA ILE A 37 -7.56 6.95 35.22
C ILE A 37 -6.63 8.16 35.41
N ALA A 38 -6.09 8.38 36.61
CA ALA A 38 -5.11 9.44 36.86
C ALA A 38 -3.79 9.18 36.12
N SER A 39 -3.36 7.92 36.03
CA SER A 39 -2.18 7.52 35.26
C SER A 39 -2.40 7.67 33.76
N LEU A 40 -3.59 7.34 33.25
CA LEU A 40 -3.99 7.56 31.86
C LEU A 40 -4.10 9.05 31.53
N LYS A 41 -4.65 9.87 32.43
CA LYS A 41 -4.66 11.34 32.26
C LYS A 41 -3.25 11.90 32.24
N LYS A 42 -2.38 11.48 33.17
CA LYS A 42 -0.98 11.88 33.21
C LYS A 42 -0.18 11.38 32.00
N LEU A 43 -0.51 10.20 31.45
CA LEU A 43 0.08 9.67 30.23
C LEU A 43 -0.45 10.41 28.99
N ALA A 44 -1.74 10.77 28.96
CA ALA A 44 -2.35 11.57 27.91
C ALA A 44 -1.80 13.00 27.91
N GLU A 45 -1.59 13.62 29.07
CA GLU A 45 -0.94 14.92 29.25
C GLU A 45 0.55 14.85 28.90
N LYS A 46 1.26 13.76 29.25
CA LYS A 46 2.65 13.52 28.82
C LYS A 46 2.76 13.29 27.30
N ASN A 47 1.71 12.77 26.67
CA ASN A 47 1.61 12.57 25.23
C ASN A 47 0.89 13.71 24.49
N GLN A 48 0.46 14.78 25.17
CA GLN A 48 -0.28 15.90 24.56
C GLN A 48 0.57 16.72 23.56
N GLY A 49 1.88 16.46 23.47
CA GLY A 49 2.77 16.98 22.43
C GLY A 49 3.24 15.94 21.41
N ASN A 50 2.96 14.65 21.62
CA ASN A 50 3.49 13.56 20.81
C ASN A 50 2.48 13.16 19.71
N ARG A 51 1.92 14.16 19.02
CA ARG A 51 1.11 13.90 17.84
C ARG A 51 2.03 13.29 16.78
N PRO A 52 1.71 12.10 16.23
CA PRO A 52 2.50 11.54 15.16
C PRO A 52 2.62 12.58 14.03
N SER A 53 3.83 12.74 13.49
CA SER A 53 4.07 13.73 12.45
C SER A 53 3.08 13.52 11.29
N SER A 54 2.67 14.59 10.62
CA SER A 54 1.75 14.49 9.47
C SER A 54 2.28 13.54 8.38
N VAL A 55 3.60 13.42 8.27
CA VAL A 55 4.30 12.48 7.38
C VAL A 55 4.05 11.04 7.80
N PHE A 56 4.17 10.73 9.09
CA PHE A 56 3.92 9.38 9.61
C PHE A 56 2.46 8.96 9.41
N LEU A 57 1.51 9.85 9.73
CA LEU A 57 0.08 9.59 9.53
C LEU A 57 -0.24 9.33 8.05
N PHE A 58 0.34 10.11 7.14
CA PHE A 58 0.15 9.90 5.72
C PHE A 58 0.83 8.62 5.22
N GLY A 59 1.98 8.25 5.80
CA GLY A 59 2.60 6.95 5.58
C GLY A 59 1.70 5.76 5.96
N ILE A 60 0.89 5.89 7.01
CA ILE A 60 -0.12 4.87 7.37
C ILE A 60 -1.19 4.78 6.28
N ILE A 61 -1.72 5.91 5.81
CA ILE A 61 -2.73 5.97 4.74
C ILE A 61 -2.23 5.26 3.48
N LEU A 62 -0.98 5.51 3.08
CA LEU A 62 -0.37 4.86 1.91
C LEU A 62 -0.30 3.34 2.10
N LYS A 63 0.11 2.86 3.28
CA LYS A 63 0.14 1.43 3.60
C LYS A 63 -1.25 0.80 3.62
N GLU A 64 -2.26 1.54 4.06
CA GLU A 64 -3.65 1.09 4.05
C GLU A 64 -4.18 0.89 2.63
N ILE A 65 -3.87 1.81 1.71
CA ILE A 65 -4.18 1.66 0.28
C ILE A 65 -3.50 0.41 -0.28
N VAL A 66 -2.20 0.25 -0.01
CA VAL A 66 -1.43 -0.92 -0.48
C VAL A 66 -2.03 -2.23 0.05
N ALA A 67 -2.36 -2.29 1.34
CA ALA A 67 -2.97 -3.46 1.95
C ALA A 67 -4.36 -3.76 1.37
N ALA A 68 -5.17 -2.74 1.09
CA ALA A 68 -6.47 -2.91 0.44
C ALA A 68 -6.31 -3.46 -0.98
N LEU A 69 -5.33 -2.99 -1.74
CA LEU A 69 -5.03 -3.50 -3.08
C LEU A 69 -4.48 -4.92 -3.03
N HIS A 70 -3.60 -5.26 -2.08
CA HIS A 70 -3.09 -6.61 -1.91
C HIS A 70 -4.20 -7.62 -1.60
N ARG A 71 -5.21 -7.24 -0.80
CA ARG A 71 -6.39 -8.08 -0.58
C ARG A 71 -7.14 -8.40 -1.87
N ILE A 72 -7.14 -7.49 -2.84
CA ILE A 72 -7.76 -7.71 -4.15
C ILE A 72 -6.83 -8.55 -5.05
N TYR A 73 -5.56 -8.17 -5.13
CA TYR A 73 -4.57 -8.78 -6.02
C TYR A 73 -4.23 -10.22 -5.64
N LEU A 74 -4.26 -10.54 -4.34
CA LEU A 74 -3.93 -11.85 -3.80
C LEU A 74 -5.15 -12.71 -3.49
N ASN A 75 -6.36 -12.26 -3.83
CA ASN A 75 -7.57 -13.08 -3.65
C ASN A 75 -7.55 -14.25 -4.65
N PRO A 76 -7.46 -15.52 -4.20
CA PRO A 76 -7.38 -16.66 -5.10
C PRO A 76 -8.63 -16.85 -5.96
N SER A 77 -9.79 -16.40 -5.47
CA SER A 77 -11.06 -16.41 -6.20
C SER A 77 -11.31 -15.14 -7.01
N GLY A 78 -10.37 -14.19 -6.97
CA GLY A 78 -10.41 -12.98 -7.79
C GLY A 78 -9.83 -13.21 -9.18
N ASN A 79 -9.79 -12.16 -10.00
CA ASN A 79 -9.34 -12.26 -11.38
C ASN A 79 -7.84 -11.96 -11.56
N ILE A 80 -7.21 -11.28 -10.59
CA ILE A 80 -5.81 -10.84 -10.69
C ILE A 80 -4.85 -11.96 -10.25
N TYR A 81 -5.13 -12.62 -9.11
CA TYR A 81 -4.26 -13.67 -8.59
C TYR A 81 -4.05 -14.83 -9.58
N PRO A 82 -5.08 -15.37 -10.26
CA PRO A 82 -4.89 -16.46 -11.23
C PRO A 82 -3.93 -16.07 -12.36
N VAL A 83 -4.02 -14.83 -12.87
CA VAL A 83 -3.12 -14.33 -13.92
C VAL A 83 -1.67 -14.24 -13.41
N LEU A 84 -1.47 -13.82 -12.16
CA LEU A 84 -0.14 -13.85 -11.53
C LEU A 84 0.33 -15.29 -11.22
N ALA A 85 -0.58 -16.19 -10.86
CA ALA A 85 -0.28 -17.58 -10.58
C ALA A 85 0.19 -18.33 -11.84
N ASP A 86 -0.39 -18.01 -13.01
CA ASP A 86 0.02 -18.58 -14.29
C ASP A 86 1.50 -18.29 -14.61
N ILE A 87 1.98 -17.08 -14.28
CA ILE A 87 3.37 -16.68 -14.59
C ILE A 87 4.43 -17.31 -13.66
N ILE A 88 4.03 -17.65 -12.43
CA ILE A 88 4.89 -18.30 -11.42
C ILE A 88 4.70 -19.81 -11.35
N SER A 89 3.78 -20.35 -12.15
CA SER A 89 3.48 -21.78 -12.20
C SER A 89 4.74 -22.59 -12.54
N PRO A 90 4.93 -23.79 -11.97
CA PRO A 90 6.01 -24.69 -12.37
C PRO A 90 5.99 -25.08 -13.87
N LYS A 91 4.85 -24.89 -14.54
CA LYS A 91 4.67 -25.16 -15.98
C LYS A 91 4.79 -23.90 -16.85
N ALA A 92 5.07 -22.74 -16.26
CA ALA A 92 5.21 -21.49 -17.00
C ALA A 92 6.42 -21.56 -17.95
N TYR A 93 6.29 -20.92 -19.12
CA TYR A 93 7.43 -20.75 -20.02
C TYR A 93 8.46 -19.81 -19.38
N ASP A 94 9.75 -20.04 -19.69
CA ASP A 94 10.80 -19.09 -19.29
C ASP A 94 10.83 -17.91 -20.26
N LEU A 95 10.16 -16.83 -19.87
CA LEU A 95 10.00 -15.63 -20.68
C LEU A 95 11.33 -14.91 -20.95
N THR A 96 12.40 -15.21 -20.22
CA THR A 96 13.72 -14.62 -20.50
C THR A 96 14.34 -15.13 -21.80
N ASN A 97 13.81 -16.22 -22.35
CA ASN A 97 14.17 -16.69 -23.69
C ASN A 97 13.80 -15.69 -24.79
N LEU A 98 12.79 -14.83 -24.55
CA LEU A 98 12.44 -13.72 -25.44
C LEU A 98 13.57 -12.70 -25.60
N LEU A 99 14.42 -12.55 -24.58
CA LEU A 99 15.57 -11.64 -24.61
C LEU A 99 16.81 -12.29 -25.22
N ARG A 100 16.98 -13.60 -24.99
CA ARG A 100 18.19 -14.34 -25.38
C ARG A 100 18.20 -14.78 -26.85
N GLY A 101 17.05 -14.72 -27.54
CA GLY A 101 16.92 -15.13 -28.94
C GLY A 101 17.18 -16.63 -29.17
N ARG A 102 17.00 -17.46 -28.12
CA ARG A 102 17.35 -18.89 -28.12
C ARG A 102 16.18 -19.81 -28.48
N THR A 103 15.07 -19.26 -28.99
CA THR A 103 13.83 -20.01 -29.26
C THR A 103 13.45 -19.94 -30.72
N ASN A 104 12.78 -20.99 -31.20
CA ASN A 104 12.21 -20.97 -32.54
C ASN A 104 11.07 -19.94 -32.62
N GLU A 105 10.63 -19.60 -33.84
CA GLU A 105 9.62 -18.56 -34.05
C GLU A 105 8.29 -18.90 -33.37
N ARG A 106 7.89 -20.17 -33.37
CA ARG A 106 6.64 -20.64 -32.77
C ARG A 106 6.62 -20.48 -31.25
N GLU A 107 7.67 -20.94 -30.56
CA GLU A 107 7.83 -20.77 -29.12
C GLU A 107 7.88 -19.29 -28.74
N THR A 108 8.56 -18.49 -29.55
CA THR A 108 8.63 -17.04 -29.36
C THR A 108 7.24 -16.40 -29.47
N GLN A 109 6.43 -16.82 -30.44
CA GLN A 109 5.05 -16.34 -30.56
C GLN A 109 4.18 -16.74 -29.37
N VAL A 110 4.30 -17.98 -28.88
CA VAL A 110 3.55 -18.46 -27.71
C VAL A 110 3.89 -17.65 -26.46
N MET A 111 5.18 -17.48 -26.16
CA MET A 111 5.62 -16.70 -24.99
C MET A 111 5.20 -15.22 -25.08
N ILE A 112 5.19 -14.64 -26.28
CA ILE A 112 4.66 -13.27 -26.49
C ILE A 112 3.16 -13.25 -26.21
N GLN A 113 2.39 -14.20 -26.71
CA GLN A 113 0.94 -14.28 -26.47
C GLN A 113 0.63 -14.43 -24.98
N GLU A 114 1.41 -15.22 -24.24
CA GLU A 114 1.27 -15.34 -22.79
C GLU A 114 1.55 -14.01 -22.08
N LEU A 115 2.64 -13.33 -22.44
CA LEU A 115 2.96 -12.03 -21.83
C LEU A 115 1.91 -10.96 -22.20
N GLN A 116 1.37 -10.98 -23.42
CA GLN A 116 0.26 -10.12 -23.84
C GLN A 116 -0.98 -10.41 -22.99
N TYR A 117 -1.38 -11.69 -22.87
CA TYR A 117 -2.50 -12.11 -22.03
C TYR A 117 -2.34 -11.62 -20.59
N VAL A 118 -1.17 -11.82 -19.98
CA VAL A 118 -0.90 -11.41 -18.59
C VAL A 118 -1.02 -9.88 -18.45
N VAL A 119 -0.35 -9.11 -19.31
CA VAL A 119 -0.36 -7.65 -19.21
C VAL A 119 -1.75 -7.07 -19.45
N GLU A 120 -2.46 -7.55 -20.48
CA GLU A 120 -3.79 -7.06 -20.83
C GLU A 120 -4.80 -7.37 -19.73
N ASN A 121 -4.83 -8.61 -19.20
CA ASN A 121 -5.77 -8.99 -18.15
C ASN A 121 -5.46 -8.32 -16.81
N LEU A 122 -4.19 -8.19 -16.43
CA LEU A 122 -3.83 -7.45 -15.23
C LEU A 122 -4.31 -6.01 -15.31
N VAL A 123 -4.02 -5.32 -16.42
CA VAL A 123 -4.44 -3.93 -16.59
C VAL A 123 -5.96 -3.83 -16.63
N TYR A 124 -6.64 -4.68 -17.40
CA TYR A 124 -8.09 -4.72 -17.47
C TYR A 124 -8.71 -4.86 -16.07
N HIS A 125 -8.35 -5.89 -15.31
CA HIS A 125 -8.92 -6.11 -13.98
C HIS A 125 -8.51 -5.04 -12.96
N MET A 126 -7.31 -4.46 -13.07
CA MET A 126 -6.93 -3.32 -12.23
C MET A 126 -7.81 -2.09 -12.52
N THR A 127 -8.16 -1.85 -13.78
CA THR A 127 -9.06 -0.77 -14.18
C THR A 127 -10.52 -1.01 -13.80
N GLU A 128 -10.91 -2.24 -13.44
CA GLU A 128 -12.22 -2.53 -12.85
C GLU A 128 -12.31 -2.11 -11.37
N ILE A 129 -11.17 -1.86 -10.70
CA ILE A 129 -11.13 -1.48 -9.28
C ILE A 129 -11.46 0.00 -9.14
N MET A 130 -12.76 0.30 -9.09
CA MET A 130 -13.28 1.64 -8.82
C MET A 130 -14.49 1.58 -7.88
N PRO A 131 -14.31 1.12 -6.62
CA PRO A 131 -15.42 1.03 -5.69
C PRO A 131 -15.97 2.43 -5.35
N SER A 132 -17.26 2.50 -5.04
CA SER A 132 -17.89 3.74 -4.58
C SER A 132 -17.63 4.01 -3.10
N THR A 133 -17.17 3.01 -2.34
CA THR A 133 -16.95 3.06 -0.88
C THR A 133 -15.63 2.42 -0.46
N GLY A 134 -15.20 2.70 0.78
CA GLY A 134 -14.03 2.08 1.41
C GLY A 134 -12.72 2.82 1.14
N VAL A 135 -11.60 2.16 1.48
CA VAL A 135 -10.24 2.74 1.39
C VAL A 135 -9.92 3.21 -0.03
N LEU A 136 -10.31 2.41 -1.03
CA LEU A 136 -10.15 2.67 -2.46
C LEU A 136 -11.36 3.38 -3.08
N GLY A 137 -12.26 3.92 -2.25
CA GLY A 137 -13.50 4.54 -2.71
C GLY A 137 -13.28 5.88 -3.41
N THR A 138 -14.23 6.28 -4.25
CA THR A 138 -14.22 7.61 -4.91
C THR A 138 -14.95 8.69 -4.11
N HIS A 139 -14.78 8.71 -2.78
CA HIS A 139 -15.40 9.67 -1.86
C HIS A 139 -14.38 10.42 -1.01
N ARG A 140 -14.75 11.59 -0.45
CA ARG A 140 -13.84 12.47 0.32
C ARG A 140 -13.19 11.85 1.56
N LYS A 141 -13.82 10.83 2.16
CA LYS A 141 -13.28 10.10 3.33
C LYS A 141 -12.33 8.94 2.97
N SER A 142 -12.10 8.68 1.68
CA SER A 142 -11.28 7.55 1.24
C SER A 142 -9.79 7.88 1.40
N ALA A 143 -8.96 6.85 1.54
CA ALA A 143 -7.51 7.02 1.58
C ALA A 143 -6.98 7.54 0.24
N VAL A 144 -7.58 7.11 -0.88
CA VAL A 144 -7.22 7.57 -2.23
C VAL A 144 -7.56 9.06 -2.44
N TYR A 145 -8.62 9.58 -1.83
CA TYR A 145 -8.87 11.03 -1.85
C TYR A 145 -7.78 11.81 -1.11
N GLU A 146 -7.31 11.32 0.02
CA GLU A 146 -6.21 11.95 0.77
C GLU A 146 -4.88 11.90 0.00
N LEU A 147 -4.69 10.93 -0.90
CA LEU A 147 -3.52 10.82 -1.77
C LEU A 147 -3.44 11.99 -2.77
N ILE A 148 -4.57 12.39 -3.37
CA ILE A 148 -4.63 13.43 -4.40
C ILE A 148 -4.90 14.84 -3.85
N LYS A 149 -4.93 14.99 -2.52
CA LYS A 149 -5.16 16.26 -1.85
C LYS A 149 -3.86 17.07 -1.76
N ASP A 150 -3.97 18.37 -1.94
CA ASP A 150 -2.84 19.28 -1.77
C ASP A 150 -2.37 19.39 -0.31
N GLY A 151 -1.12 19.84 -0.16
CA GLY A 151 -0.52 20.11 1.15
C GLY A 151 -0.04 18.86 1.89
N LYS A 152 0.05 17.72 1.21
CA LYS A 152 0.53 16.45 1.77
C LYS A 152 2.05 16.37 1.68
N ARG A 153 2.67 15.94 2.79
CA ARG A 153 4.10 15.62 2.82
C ARG A 153 4.24 14.11 2.80
N PHE A 154 4.77 13.59 1.70
CA PHE A 154 5.01 12.16 1.52
C PHE A 154 6.19 11.69 2.37
N PRO A 155 6.20 10.42 2.81
CA PRO A 155 7.38 9.83 3.44
C PRO A 155 8.60 9.87 2.52
N ASP A 156 9.78 10.02 3.10
CA ASP A 156 11.03 10.00 2.35
C ASP A 156 11.19 8.66 1.61
N GLY A 157 11.66 8.71 0.36
CA GLY A 157 11.82 7.53 -0.50
C GLY A 157 10.52 6.95 -1.07
N TYR A 158 9.37 7.62 -0.91
CA TYR A 158 8.12 7.17 -1.55
C TYR A 158 8.14 7.34 -3.08
N PHE A 159 8.60 8.49 -3.54
CA PHE A 159 8.70 8.83 -4.96
C PHE A 159 10.03 8.39 -5.54
N TRP A 160 10.02 8.03 -6.81
CA TRP A 160 11.24 7.99 -7.59
C TRP A 160 11.58 9.40 -8.09
N GLN A 161 12.85 9.64 -8.39
CA GLN A 161 13.32 10.93 -8.90
C GLN A 161 12.53 11.37 -10.13
N VAL A 162 12.27 10.45 -11.05
CA VAL A 162 11.53 10.72 -12.30
C VAL A 162 10.09 11.19 -12.07
N GLU A 163 9.50 10.91 -10.90
CA GLU A 163 8.18 11.39 -10.51
C GLU A 163 8.26 12.69 -9.73
N LEU A 164 9.30 12.87 -8.91
CA LEU A 164 9.59 14.15 -8.27
C LEU A 164 9.75 15.26 -9.31
N ASP A 165 10.42 14.96 -10.43
CA ASP A 165 10.60 15.88 -11.56
C ASP A 165 9.28 16.28 -12.25
N ARG A 166 8.17 15.58 -11.95
CA ARG A 166 6.84 15.81 -12.54
C ARG A 166 5.83 16.39 -11.56
N LEU A 167 6.10 16.30 -10.26
CA LEU A 167 5.23 16.77 -9.21
C LEU A 167 5.69 18.14 -8.71
N GLN A 168 4.73 18.98 -8.31
CA GLN A 168 5.03 20.28 -7.74
C GLN A 168 5.02 20.21 -6.22
N PHE A 169 6.03 20.81 -5.61
CA PHE A 169 6.17 20.87 -4.16
C PHE A 169 6.39 22.31 -3.72
N THR A 170 5.78 22.65 -2.58
CA THR A 170 6.07 23.87 -1.82
C THR A 170 7.48 23.80 -1.21
N GLU A 171 8.01 24.95 -0.79
CA GLU A 171 9.30 25.06 -0.10
C GLU A 171 9.41 24.14 1.14
N ASN A 172 8.28 23.82 1.78
CA ASN A 172 8.22 22.94 2.94
C ASN A 172 8.08 21.44 2.59
N GLY A 173 8.28 21.06 1.32
CA GLY A 173 8.23 19.69 0.82
C GLY A 173 6.81 19.08 0.78
N ARG A 174 5.77 19.92 0.76
CA ARG A 174 4.37 19.47 0.60
C ARG A 174 3.94 19.59 -0.85
N THR A 175 3.13 18.65 -1.32
CA THR A 175 2.53 18.71 -2.66
C THR A 175 1.71 19.98 -2.88
N ALA A 176 1.82 20.53 -4.08
CA ALA A 176 1.05 21.67 -4.56
C ALA A 176 0.35 21.32 -5.88
N SER A 177 -0.87 21.80 -6.08
CA SER A 177 -1.61 21.71 -7.35
C SER A 177 -1.89 20.29 -7.87
N VAL A 178 -1.84 19.29 -6.99
CA VAL A 178 -2.19 17.89 -7.30
C VAL A 178 -3.69 17.74 -7.48
N GLY A 179 -4.47 18.44 -6.65
CA GLY A 179 -5.93 18.45 -6.71
C GLY A 179 -6.46 19.15 -7.97
N ASP A 180 -5.76 20.17 -8.45
CA ASP A 180 -6.18 21.05 -9.55
C ASP A 180 -5.77 20.53 -10.93
N LEU A 181 -4.58 19.93 -11.03
CA LEU A 181 -4.08 19.38 -12.29
C LEU A 181 -4.38 17.88 -12.39
N LEU A 182 -5.15 17.50 -13.43
CA LEU A 182 -5.60 16.10 -13.61
C LEU A 182 -4.44 15.11 -13.77
N TYR A 183 -3.30 15.60 -14.21
CA TYR A 183 -2.14 14.80 -14.58
C TYR A 183 -1.35 14.30 -13.35
N GLU A 184 -1.13 15.17 -12.36
CA GLU A 184 -0.40 14.87 -11.13
C GLU A 184 -1.19 13.87 -10.29
N GLY A 185 -2.50 14.10 -10.12
CA GLY A 185 -3.37 13.13 -9.45
C GLY A 185 -3.45 11.79 -10.19
N PHE A 186 -3.49 11.80 -11.53
CA PHE A 186 -3.40 10.60 -12.35
C PHE A 186 -2.11 9.82 -12.09
N LEU A 187 -0.95 10.50 -12.07
CA LEU A 187 0.34 9.89 -11.79
C LEU A 187 0.35 9.22 -10.41
N LEU A 188 -0.22 9.86 -9.39
CA LEU A 188 -0.29 9.29 -8.04
C LEU A 188 -1.18 8.04 -7.98
N ILE A 189 -2.34 8.05 -8.65
CA ILE A 189 -3.26 6.90 -8.68
C ILE A 189 -2.63 5.72 -9.42
N VAL A 190 -2.09 5.93 -10.62
CA VAL A 190 -1.38 4.87 -11.37
C VAL A 190 -0.15 4.40 -10.59
N GLY A 191 0.56 5.33 -9.98
CA GLY A 191 1.72 5.07 -9.14
C GLY A 191 1.38 4.14 -7.97
N ILE A 192 0.33 4.42 -7.20
CA ILE A 192 -0.03 3.58 -6.05
C ILE A 192 -0.55 2.20 -6.49
N TYR A 193 -1.43 2.14 -7.49
CA TYR A 193 -2.03 0.87 -7.95
C TYR A 193 -1.01 -0.07 -8.59
N ILE A 194 -0.18 0.44 -9.50
CA ILE A 194 0.72 -0.40 -10.30
C ILE A 194 2.13 -0.37 -9.73
N SER A 195 2.73 0.82 -9.60
CA SER A 195 4.15 0.89 -9.23
C SER A 195 4.39 0.41 -7.80
N ARG A 196 3.57 0.86 -6.84
CA ARG A 196 3.82 0.59 -5.42
C ARG A 196 3.18 -0.72 -4.98
N SER A 197 1.91 -0.95 -5.32
CA SER A 197 1.17 -2.12 -4.87
C SER A 197 1.39 -3.39 -5.68
N LEU A 198 1.91 -3.30 -6.90
CA LEU A 198 2.19 -4.46 -7.74
C LEU A 198 3.69 -4.62 -8.00
N ILE A 199 4.33 -3.67 -8.68
CA ILE A 199 5.73 -3.79 -9.13
C ILE A 199 6.70 -3.89 -7.95
N THR A 200 6.79 -2.86 -7.09
CA THR A 200 7.80 -2.84 -6.01
C THR A 200 7.54 -3.83 -4.88
N THR A 201 6.32 -4.37 -4.81
CA THR A 201 5.91 -5.33 -3.78
C THR A 201 5.78 -6.73 -4.36
N LEU A 202 4.70 -7.04 -5.06
CA LEU A 202 4.36 -8.41 -5.43
C LEU A 202 5.29 -8.99 -6.51
N LEU A 203 5.79 -8.16 -7.43
CA LEU A 203 6.66 -8.65 -8.51
C LEU A 203 8.14 -8.65 -8.13
N MET A 204 8.60 -7.62 -7.41
CA MET A 204 10.00 -7.51 -6.99
C MET A 204 10.31 -8.23 -5.67
N LYS A 205 9.30 -8.44 -4.81
CA LYS A 205 9.42 -9.06 -3.49
C LYS A 205 8.24 -10.03 -3.23
N PRO A 206 8.07 -11.05 -4.09
CA PRO A 206 6.87 -11.90 -4.09
C PRO A 206 6.65 -12.67 -2.79
N VAL A 207 7.71 -13.08 -2.10
CA VAL A 207 7.61 -13.82 -0.83
C VAL A 207 7.27 -12.86 0.32
N ASP A 208 7.97 -11.72 0.42
CA ASP A 208 7.77 -10.74 1.51
C ASP A 208 6.35 -10.19 1.56
N TYR A 209 5.69 -10.07 0.41
CA TYR A 209 4.34 -9.52 0.29
C TYR A 209 3.26 -10.58 0.00
N GLY A 210 3.60 -11.86 0.11
CA GLY A 210 2.62 -12.95 0.12
C GLY A 210 2.03 -13.32 -1.25
N LEU A 211 2.69 -12.99 -2.36
CA LEU A 211 2.36 -13.58 -3.67
C LEU A 211 2.66 -15.08 -3.69
N SER A 212 3.74 -15.49 -3.01
CA SER A 212 4.07 -16.90 -2.79
C SER A 212 4.38 -17.12 -1.31
N SER A 213 3.87 -18.22 -0.75
CA SER A 213 4.20 -18.67 0.60
C SER A 213 5.54 -19.42 0.68
N GLN A 214 6.09 -19.81 -0.47
CA GLN A 214 7.35 -20.53 -0.60
C GLN A 214 8.32 -19.76 -1.50
N GLN A 215 9.60 -20.10 -1.43
CA GLN A 215 10.59 -19.57 -2.35
C GLN A 215 10.21 -19.95 -3.79
N LEU A 216 10.28 -18.98 -4.70
CA LEU A 216 9.97 -19.19 -6.10
C LEU A 216 11.11 -19.95 -6.80
N SER A 217 10.78 -20.64 -7.89
CA SER A 217 11.79 -21.17 -8.78
C SER A 217 12.51 -20.05 -9.52
N ASP A 218 13.75 -20.29 -9.97
CA ASP A 218 14.51 -19.32 -10.77
C ASP A 218 13.74 -18.85 -12.02
N ILE A 219 12.95 -19.74 -12.63
CA ILE A 219 12.12 -19.41 -13.80
C ILE A 219 11.02 -18.42 -13.40
N ALA A 220 10.32 -18.69 -12.30
CA ALA A 220 9.27 -17.81 -11.79
C ALA A 220 9.81 -16.42 -11.42
N GLU A 221 10.96 -16.34 -10.74
CA GLU A 221 11.60 -15.05 -10.43
C GLU A 221 11.99 -14.27 -11.69
N ARG A 222 12.56 -14.97 -12.68
CA ARG A 222 12.91 -14.39 -13.99
C ARG A 222 11.68 -13.88 -14.74
N ASN A 223 10.57 -14.63 -14.70
CA ASN A 223 9.31 -14.24 -15.32
C ASN A 223 8.70 -13.00 -14.66
N LEU A 224 8.68 -12.95 -13.32
CA LEU A 224 8.24 -11.76 -12.59
C LEU A 224 9.09 -10.54 -12.92
N LYS A 225 10.40 -10.70 -13.13
CA LYS A 225 11.27 -9.61 -13.58
C LYS A 225 10.90 -9.09 -14.98
N ILE A 226 10.59 -9.98 -15.93
CA ILE A 226 10.10 -9.60 -17.27
C ILE A 226 8.78 -8.83 -17.15
N LEU A 227 7.84 -9.36 -16.36
CA LEU A 227 6.54 -8.72 -16.14
C LEU A 227 6.68 -7.35 -15.47
N ALA A 228 7.48 -7.24 -14.41
CA ALA A 228 7.75 -5.99 -13.71
C ALA A 228 8.34 -4.94 -14.64
N THR A 229 9.31 -5.33 -15.49
CA THR A 229 9.93 -4.42 -16.46
C THR A 229 8.93 -3.97 -17.53
N THR A 230 8.06 -4.89 -17.97
CA THR A 230 7.02 -4.63 -18.98
C THR A 230 5.94 -3.68 -18.45
N LEU A 231 5.46 -3.91 -17.23
CA LEU A 231 4.48 -3.04 -16.58
C LEU A 231 5.08 -1.68 -16.22
N LEU A 232 6.35 -1.62 -15.81
CA LEU A 232 7.02 -0.34 -15.58
C LEU A 232 7.16 0.48 -16.86
N TYR A 233 7.47 -0.17 -17.99
CA TYR A 233 7.46 0.50 -19.30
C TYR A 233 6.08 1.10 -19.61
N LEU A 234 5.00 0.33 -19.38
CA LEU A 234 3.64 0.84 -19.55
C LEU A 234 3.32 2.02 -18.61
N VAL A 235 3.70 1.94 -17.34
CA VAL A 235 3.52 3.04 -16.38
C VAL A 235 4.27 4.29 -16.83
N ARG A 236 5.54 4.15 -17.23
CA ARG A 236 6.34 5.28 -17.73
C ARG A 236 5.75 5.93 -18.96
N ARG A 237 5.12 5.12 -19.83
CA ARG A 237 4.46 5.56 -21.06
C ARG A 237 3.13 6.28 -20.76
N VAL A 238 2.28 5.71 -19.91
CA VAL A 238 0.97 6.30 -19.59
C VAL A 238 1.09 7.55 -18.72
N SER A 239 2.03 7.56 -17.79
CA SER A 239 2.30 8.69 -16.91
C SER A 239 3.15 9.77 -17.58
N GLY A 240 3.43 9.67 -18.89
CA GLY A 240 3.91 10.78 -19.70
C GLY A 240 2.74 11.63 -20.21
N SER A 241 2.88 12.96 -20.18
CA SER A 241 1.88 13.86 -20.78
C SER A 241 1.76 13.58 -22.28
N ARG A 242 0.55 13.69 -22.85
CA ARG A 242 0.35 13.50 -24.31
C ARG A 242 1.32 14.40 -25.09
N GLY A 243 2.09 13.81 -26.01
CA GLY A 243 3.08 14.51 -26.82
C GLY A 243 4.44 14.76 -26.14
N ARG A 244 4.63 14.34 -24.89
CA ARG A 244 5.95 14.34 -24.23
C ARG A 244 6.59 12.95 -24.33
N ALA A 245 7.92 12.94 -24.24
CA ALA A 245 8.68 11.70 -24.15
C ALA A 245 8.25 10.87 -22.93
N MET A 246 8.30 9.55 -23.08
CA MET A 246 8.12 8.59 -22.00
C MET A 246 9.04 8.93 -20.82
N MET A 247 8.57 8.71 -19.59
CA MET A 247 9.45 8.90 -18.43
C MET A 247 10.64 7.95 -18.50
N PRO A 248 11.86 8.38 -18.10
CA PRO A 248 13.02 7.51 -18.11
C PRO A 248 12.89 6.40 -17.05
N MET A 249 13.75 5.38 -17.16
CA MET A 249 13.84 4.32 -16.15
C MET A 249 14.25 4.93 -14.79
N PRO A 250 13.54 4.64 -13.68
CA PRO A 250 13.95 5.11 -12.36
C PRO A 250 15.22 4.40 -11.89
N SER A 251 16.24 5.20 -11.54
CA SER A 251 17.55 4.71 -11.09
C SER A 251 17.50 3.84 -9.83
N GLU A 252 16.50 4.07 -8.98
CA GLU A 252 16.31 3.45 -7.67
C GLU A 252 16.01 1.96 -7.79
N ILE A 253 15.35 1.58 -8.90
CA ILE A 253 14.92 0.20 -9.16
C ILE A 253 15.54 -0.41 -10.41
N SER A 254 16.32 0.36 -11.18
CA SER A 254 16.91 -0.07 -12.46
C SER A 254 17.72 -1.36 -12.34
N LYS A 255 18.49 -1.52 -11.26
CA LYS A 255 19.30 -2.74 -11.00
C LYS A 255 18.48 -4.02 -10.83
N TYR A 256 17.19 -3.91 -10.52
CA TYR A 256 16.30 -5.05 -10.32
C TYR A 256 15.54 -5.42 -11.60
N LEU A 257 15.63 -4.60 -12.64
CA LEU A 257 14.85 -4.73 -13.88
C LEU A 257 15.78 -4.96 -15.08
N TYR A 258 15.18 -5.18 -16.25
CA TYR A 258 15.92 -5.13 -17.51
C TYR A 258 15.90 -3.71 -18.06
N THR A 259 16.94 -3.35 -18.80
CA THR A 259 17.06 -2.08 -19.52
C THR A 259 16.08 -2.03 -20.70
N ASP A 260 15.81 -0.81 -21.20
CA ASP A 260 14.95 -0.64 -22.37
C ASP A 260 15.58 -1.25 -23.63
N GLU A 261 16.91 -1.24 -23.71
CA GLU A 261 17.69 -1.88 -24.77
C GLU A 261 17.54 -3.40 -24.78
N GLU A 262 17.64 -4.03 -23.60
CA GLU A 262 17.43 -5.48 -23.44
C GLU A 262 15.99 -5.88 -23.81
N MET A 263 15.00 -5.08 -23.40
CA MET A 263 13.58 -5.38 -23.63
C MET A 263 13.08 -5.01 -25.02
N ARG A 264 13.88 -4.33 -25.85
CA ARG A 264 13.52 -3.90 -27.21
C ARG A 264 12.87 -5.02 -28.07
N PRO A 265 13.36 -6.27 -28.08
CA PRO A 265 12.73 -7.37 -28.86
C PRO A 265 11.31 -7.71 -28.40
N VAL A 266 11.00 -7.48 -27.12
CA VAL A 266 9.68 -7.71 -26.54
C VAL A 266 8.77 -6.52 -26.85
N TYR A 267 9.26 -5.29 -26.65
CA TYR A 267 8.45 -4.08 -26.81
C TYR A 267 7.86 -3.93 -28.21
N GLY A 268 8.63 -4.22 -29.26
CA GLY A 268 8.13 -4.16 -30.63
C GLY A 268 6.95 -5.11 -30.89
N LYS A 269 6.97 -6.30 -30.28
CA LYS A 269 5.92 -7.32 -30.44
C LYS A 269 4.71 -7.07 -29.55
N MET A 270 4.89 -6.35 -28.44
CA MET A 270 3.81 -5.97 -27.51
C MET A 270 3.13 -4.64 -27.83
N ALA A 271 3.50 -3.97 -28.93
CA ALA A 271 3.03 -2.62 -29.24
C ALA A 271 1.49 -2.46 -29.21
N LYS A 272 0.74 -3.44 -29.74
CA LYS A 272 -0.73 -3.42 -29.72
C LYS A 272 -1.29 -3.52 -28.29
N SER A 273 -0.77 -4.45 -27.50
CA SER A 273 -1.15 -4.63 -26.10
C SER A 273 -0.83 -3.40 -25.26
N PHE A 274 0.31 -2.74 -25.51
CA PHE A 274 0.63 -1.47 -24.86
C PHE A 274 -0.35 -0.36 -25.24
N ASN A 275 -0.75 -0.24 -26.51
CA ASN A 275 -1.73 0.77 -26.93
C ASN A 275 -3.09 0.54 -26.26
N TYR A 276 -3.53 -0.72 -26.20
CA TYR A 276 -4.77 -1.12 -25.52
C TYR A 276 -4.72 -0.79 -24.03
N ALA A 277 -3.67 -1.27 -23.34
CA ALA A 277 -3.49 -1.06 -21.91
C ALA A 277 -3.32 0.41 -21.54
N GLU A 278 -2.60 1.19 -22.36
CA GLU A 278 -2.47 2.64 -22.20
C GLU A 278 -3.83 3.34 -22.30
N GLY A 279 -4.65 2.95 -23.28
CA GLY A 279 -6.01 3.48 -23.46
C GLY A 279 -6.87 3.25 -22.22
N LEU A 280 -6.95 2.01 -21.76
CA LEU A 280 -7.69 1.64 -20.55
C LEU A 280 -7.23 2.44 -19.32
N LEU A 281 -5.93 2.49 -19.06
CA LEU A 281 -5.39 3.20 -17.90
C LEU A 281 -5.71 4.70 -17.95
N ARG A 282 -5.61 5.33 -19.13
CA ARG A 282 -5.94 6.76 -19.29
C ARG A 282 -7.41 7.02 -19.04
N GLU A 283 -8.31 6.23 -19.64
CA GLU A 283 -9.75 6.38 -19.45
C GLU A 283 -10.14 6.15 -17.99
N TRP A 284 -9.68 5.05 -17.41
CA TRP A 284 -9.90 4.72 -16.01
C TRP A 284 -9.40 5.80 -15.06
N GLY A 285 -8.15 6.25 -15.22
CA GLY A 285 -7.56 7.24 -14.33
C GLY A 285 -8.23 8.62 -14.45
N GLN A 286 -8.66 9.01 -15.66
CA GLN A 286 -9.44 10.24 -15.86
C GLN A 286 -10.81 10.16 -15.17
N GLU A 287 -11.54 9.05 -15.34
CA GLU A 287 -12.83 8.85 -14.69
C GLU A 287 -12.69 8.78 -13.16
N TYR A 288 -11.65 8.11 -12.66
CA TYR A 288 -11.35 8.04 -11.24
C TYR A 288 -11.13 9.45 -10.65
N MET A 289 -10.28 10.26 -11.30
CA MET A 289 -10.02 11.65 -10.90
C MET A 289 -11.28 12.51 -10.94
N LYS A 290 -12.10 12.36 -11.99
CA LYS A 290 -13.38 13.06 -12.13
C LYS A 290 -14.31 12.76 -10.95
N ARG A 291 -14.45 11.49 -10.56
CA ARG A 291 -15.30 11.08 -9.43
C ARG A 291 -14.77 11.60 -8.09
N LEU A 292 -13.46 11.53 -7.86
CA LEU A 292 -12.86 12.06 -6.64
C LEU A 292 -13.10 13.58 -6.49
N ARG A 293 -13.01 14.35 -7.58
CA ARG A 293 -13.30 15.79 -7.56
C ARG A 293 -14.79 16.10 -7.37
N ALA A 294 -15.66 15.30 -7.98
CA ALA A 294 -17.10 15.44 -7.85
C ALA A 294 -17.65 14.95 -6.50
N ALA A 295 -16.82 14.35 -5.64
CA ALA A 295 -17.26 13.80 -4.37
C ALA A 295 -17.87 14.91 -3.47
N PRO A 296 -19.14 14.76 -3.04
CA PRO A 296 -19.86 15.79 -2.31
C PRO A 296 -19.17 16.11 -0.97
N VAL A 297 -19.26 17.38 -0.56
CA VAL A 297 -18.82 17.81 0.77
C VAL A 297 -19.77 17.16 1.78
N PRO A 298 -19.27 16.43 2.80
CA PRO A 298 -20.14 15.98 3.87
C PRO A 298 -20.72 17.21 4.57
N ASN A 299 -22.05 17.28 4.65
CA ASN A 299 -22.76 18.20 5.53
C ASN A 299 -22.35 18.00 7.00
#